data_AF-A0A357ALF6-F1
#
_entry.id   AF-A0A357ALF6-F1
#
_cell.length_a   1.000
_cell.length_b   1.000
_cell.length_c   1.000
_cell.angle_alpha   90.00
_cell.angle_beta   90.00
_cell.angle_gamma   90.00
#
_symmetry.space_group_name_H-M   'P 1'
#
loop_
_entity.id
_entity.type
_entity.pdbx_description
1 polymer ?
#
loop_
_entity_poly.entity_id
_entity_poly.type
_entity_poly.pdbx_seq_one_letter_code
_entity_poly.pdbx_strand_id
1 'polypeptide(L)'
;MKLEFGFGTGVQAVDLPEKNLAGILMPNEVPIELTGEAEVQRALLSPIGSLSLSRIVNPGEKIAIVTSDITRPMPTAVVMPLLLDALYEAGAKPADITLVFALGSHRKHTE
;
A
#
# COMPACT_ATOMS: atom_id res chain seq x y z
N MET A 1 21.14 -16.95 24.04
CA MET A 1 20.77 -15.64 23.45
C MET A 1 19.29 -15.36 23.64
N LYS A 2 18.90 -14.09 23.69
CA LYS A 2 17.51 -13.65 23.79
C LYS A 2 16.95 -13.32 22.41
N LEU A 3 15.79 -13.87 22.07
CA LEU A 3 15.06 -13.61 20.83
C LEU A 3 13.71 -12.97 21.16
N GLU A 4 13.24 -12.05 20.33
CA GLU A 4 12.00 -11.29 20.55
C GLU A 4 11.04 -11.45 19.37
N PHE A 5 9.77 -11.67 19.68
CA PHE A 5 8.72 -11.93 18.70
C PHE A 5 7.50 -11.05 18.99
N GLY A 6 6.91 -10.45 17.95
CA GLY A 6 5.62 -9.78 18.07
C GLY A 6 4.53 -10.80 18.43
N PHE A 7 3.75 -10.52 19.47
CA PHE A 7 2.64 -11.36 19.91
C PHE A 7 1.47 -10.50 20.37
N GLY A 8 0.37 -10.49 19.60
CA GLY A 8 -0.74 -9.57 19.82
C GLY A 8 -0.29 -8.11 19.70
N THR A 9 -0.46 -7.33 20.76
CA THR A 9 0.01 -5.93 20.84
C THR A 9 1.35 -5.78 21.57
N GLY A 10 2.01 -6.88 21.92
CA GLY A 10 3.23 -6.88 22.72
C GLY A 10 4.38 -7.65 22.07
N VAL A 11 5.42 -7.87 22.88
CA VAL A 11 6.59 -8.65 22.51
C VAL A 11 6.74 -9.79 23.49
N GLN A 12 6.98 -10.99 22.98
CA GLN A 12 7.36 -12.15 23.75
C GLN A 12 8.84 -12.44 23.54
N ALA A 13 9.57 -12.58 24.65
CA ALA A 13 10.99 -12.90 24.63
C ALA A 13 11.23 -14.38 24.98
N VAL A 14 12.20 -14.99 24.32
CA VAL A 14 12.64 -16.37 24.57
C VAL A 14 14.16 -16.41 24.70
N ASP A 15 14.65 -17.04 25.75
CA ASP A 15 16.07 -17.36 25.90
C ASP A 15 16.39 -18.72 25.27
N LEU A 16 17.14 -18.71 24.17
CA LEU A 16 17.56 -19.90 23.45
C LEU A 16 19.04 -20.18 23.69
N PRO A 17 19.43 -21.38 24.16
CA PRO A 17 20.84 -21.79 24.18
C PRO A 17 21.43 -21.80 22.78
N GLU A 18 22.57 -21.15 22.57
CA GLU A 18 23.18 -20.97 21.23
C GLU A 18 23.49 -22.29 20.53
N LYS A 19 23.85 -23.33 21.29
CA LYS A 19 24.05 -24.70 20.76
C LYS A 19 22.82 -25.29 20.05
N ASN A 20 21.63 -24.73 20.29
CA ASN A 20 20.38 -25.15 19.69
C ASN A 20 19.96 -24.24 18.52
N LEU A 21 20.70 -23.17 18.21
CA LEU A 21 20.38 -22.25 17.13
C LEU A 21 20.96 -22.75 15.80
N ALA A 22 20.09 -23.03 14.83
CA ALA A 22 20.50 -23.34 13.46
C ALA A 22 20.75 -22.07 12.62
N GLY A 23 19.96 -21.02 12.82
CA GLY A 23 20.09 -19.76 12.10
C GLY A 23 18.92 -18.81 12.38
N ILE A 24 19.10 -17.52 12.03
CA ILE A 24 18.08 -16.48 12.10
C ILE A 24 17.83 -16.01 10.66
N LEU A 25 16.58 -16.07 10.21
CA LEU A 25 16.17 -15.63 8.89
C LEU A 25 15.47 -14.28 9.00
N MET A 26 16.05 -13.27 8.37
CA MET A 26 15.50 -11.90 8.30
C MET A 26 15.22 -11.54 6.85
N PRO A 27 14.30 -10.59 6.58
CA PRO A 27 14.16 -10.00 5.25
C PRO A 27 15.49 -9.42 4.77
N ASN A 28 15.69 -9.45 3.44
CA ASN A 28 16.84 -8.78 2.85
C ASN A 28 16.80 -7.28 3.13
N GLU A 29 17.96 -6.68 3.38
CA GLU A 29 18.09 -5.23 3.41
C GLU A 29 17.86 -4.67 2.00
N VAL A 30 17.02 -3.64 1.92
CA VAL A 30 16.76 -2.91 0.68
C VAL A 30 17.06 -1.44 0.98
N PRO A 31 17.87 -0.75 0.16
CA PRO A 31 18.09 0.69 0.34
C PRO A 31 16.76 1.42 0.15
N ILE A 32 16.38 2.24 1.13
CA ILE A 32 15.16 3.05 1.11
C ILE A 32 15.58 4.51 0.97
N GLU A 33 15.20 5.14 -0.13
CA GLU A 33 15.50 6.56 -0.38
C GLU A 33 14.33 7.46 0.04
N LEU A 34 13.20 7.35 -0.65
CA LEU A 34 11.96 8.07 -0.34
C LEU A 34 10.95 7.16 0.37
N THR A 35 10.06 7.77 1.15
CA THR A 35 8.95 7.09 1.83
C THR A 35 7.71 7.99 1.84
N GLY A 36 6.57 7.42 2.22
CA GLY A 36 5.33 8.18 2.40
C GLY A 36 4.86 8.87 1.13
N GLU A 37 4.34 10.09 1.27
CA GLU A 37 3.78 10.89 0.17
C GLU A 37 4.79 11.15 -0.96
N ALA A 38 6.05 11.47 -0.62
CA ALA A 38 7.09 11.78 -1.60
C ALA A 38 7.36 10.60 -2.54
N GLU A 39 7.36 9.39 -2.00
CA GLU A 39 7.57 8.18 -2.79
C GLU A 39 6.35 7.85 -3.67
N VAL A 40 5.14 8.05 -3.16
CA VAL A 40 3.92 7.87 -3.95
C VAL A 40 3.88 8.86 -5.12
N GLN A 41 4.19 10.13 -4.87
CA GLN A 41 4.23 11.16 -5.91
C GLN A 41 5.28 10.84 -6.98
N ARG A 42 6.49 10.44 -6.57
CA ARG A 42 7.55 10.00 -7.50
C ARG A 42 7.05 8.86 -8.39
N ALA A 43 6.40 7.86 -7.79
CA ALA A 43 5.91 6.68 -8.50
C ALA A 43 4.82 7.03 -9.53
N LEU A 44 3.86 7.89 -9.18
CA LEU A 44 2.80 8.35 -10.09
C LEU A 44 3.36 9.11 -11.30
N LEU A 45 4.45 9.86 -11.12
CA LEU A 45 5.11 10.60 -12.19
C LEU A 45 6.07 9.75 -13.05
N SER A 46 6.43 8.55 -12.59
CA SER A 46 7.39 7.66 -13.24
C SER A 46 6.82 6.25 -13.47
N PRO A 47 5.76 6.12 -14.30
CA PRO A 47 5.10 4.83 -14.55
C PRO A 47 6.05 3.83 -15.21
N ILE A 48 5.93 2.56 -14.82
CA ILE A 48 6.72 1.47 -15.39
C ILE A 48 5.85 0.75 -16.43
N GLY A 49 6.32 0.69 -17.68
CA GLY A 49 5.66 -0.07 -18.75
C GLY A 49 4.30 0.46 -19.21
N SER A 50 3.94 1.70 -18.84
CA SER A 50 2.68 2.34 -19.23
C SER A 50 2.85 3.86 -19.34
N LEU A 51 1.84 4.52 -19.94
CA LEU A 51 1.74 5.98 -19.93
C LEU A 51 1.24 6.48 -18.56
N SER A 52 1.52 7.74 -18.24
CA SER A 52 1.01 8.38 -17.03
C SER A 52 -0.52 8.46 -17.02
N LEU A 53 -1.13 8.61 -15.84
CA LEU A 53 -2.58 8.76 -15.68
C LEU A 53 -3.13 9.91 -16.55
N SER A 54 -2.41 11.04 -16.59
CA SER A 54 -2.72 12.21 -17.43
C SER A 54 -2.74 11.95 -18.93
N ARG A 55 -2.21 10.82 -19.40
CA ARG A 55 -2.16 10.44 -20.81
C ARG A 55 -3.10 9.28 -21.16
N ILE A 56 -3.61 8.56 -20.17
CA ILE A 56 -4.53 7.43 -20.39
C ILE A 56 -5.98 7.78 -20.07
N VAL A 57 -6.21 8.71 -19.15
CA VAL A 57 -7.55 9.12 -18.73
C VAL A 57 -8.08 10.20 -19.65
N ASN A 58 -9.33 10.04 -20.11
CA ASN A 58 -10.04 11.06 -20.87
C ASN A 58 -11.22 11.64 -20.08
N PRO A 59 -11.53 12.94 -20.24
CA PRO A 59 -12.69 13.55 -19.59
C PRO A 59 -14.00 12.80 -19.92
N GLY A 60 -14.76 12.45 -18.87
CA GLY A 60 -16.06 11.76 -18.97
C GLY A 60 -15.99 10.23 -18.95
N GLU A 61 -14.81 9.63 -18.89
CA GLU A 61 -14.67 8.19 -18.66
C GLU A 61 -15.12 7.79 -17.25
N LYS A 62 -15.74 6.61 -17.13
CA LYS A 62 -16.06 6.02 -15.83
C LYS A 62 -14.84 5.29 -15.29
N ILE A 63 -14.37 5.70 -14.12
CA ILE A 63 -13.13 5.22 -13.52
C ILE A 63 -13.48 4.43 -12.26
N ALA A 64 -13.05 3.18 -12.20
CA ALA A 64 -13.10 2.36 -11.00
C ALA A 64 -11.71 2.26 -10.38
N ILE A 65 -11.56 2.70 -9.14
CA ILE A 65 -10.32 2.54 -8.37
C ILE A 65 -10.52 1.39 -7.40
N VAL A 66 -9.79 0.31 -7.62
CA VAL A 66 -9.80 -0.84 -6.72
C VAL A 66 -8.79 -0.61 -5.60
N THR A 67 -9.25 -0.60 -4.35
CA THR A 67 -8.40 -0.46 -3.16
C THR A 67 -8.53 -1.65 -2.23
N SER A 68 -7.51 -1.87 -1.40
CA SER A 68 -7.48 -2.98 -0.45
C SER A 68 -8.56 -2.86 0.62
N ASP A 69 -8.92 -3.99 1.20
CA ASP A 69 -9.79 -4.06 2.36
C ASP A 69 -9.05 -3.68 3.66
N ILE A 70 -9.78 -3.60 4.79
CA ILE A 70 -9.20 -3.22 6.09
C ILE A 70 -8.19 -4.24 6.66
N THR A 71 -8.08 -5.43 6.07
CA THR A 71 -7.14 -6.47 6.54
C THR A 71 -5.76 -6.35 5.90
N ARG A 72 -5.53 -5.30 5.10
CA ARG A 72 -4.25 -5.02 4.46
C ARG A 72 -3.66 -3.73 5.02
N PRO A 73 -2.33 -3.66 5.23
CA PRO A 73 -1.67 -2.46 5.71
C PRO A 73 -1.44 -1.46 4.56
N MET A 74 -2.43 -1.27 3.69
CA MET A 74 -2.35 -0.32 2.58
C MET A 74 -2.53 1.11 3.15
N PRO A 75 -1.57 2.03 2.97
CA PRO A 75 -1.65 3.38 3.52
C PRO A 75 -2.59 4.27 2.68
N THR A 76 -3.90 3.95 2.68
CA THR A 76 -4.88 4.60 1.79
C THR A 76 -4.96 6.11 2.02
N ALA A 77 -4.83 6.55 3.27
CA ALA A 77 -4.84 7.98 3.61
C ALA A 77 -3.68 8.77 2.98
N VAL A 78 -2.56 8.10 2.66
CA VAL A 78 -1.39 8.69 1.99
C VAL A 78 -1.52 8.58 0.47
N VAL A 79 -1.93 7.40 -0.01
CA VAL A 79 -1.92 7.10 -1.46
C VAL A 79 -3.13 7.70 -2.18
N MET A 80 -4.32 7.62 -1.59
CA MET A 80 -5.56 7.97 -2.28
C MET A 80 -5.66 9.46 -2.65
N PRO A 81 -5.30 10.43 -1.78
CA PRO A 81 -5.34 11.83 -2.17
C PRO A 81 -4.47 12.12 -3.40
N LEU A 82 -3.22 11.64 -3.41
CA LEU A 82 -2.27 11.85 -4.51
C LEU A 82 -2.74 11.19 -5.81
N LEU A 83 -3.36 10.01 -5.73
CA LEU A 83 -3.95 9.35 -6.89
C LEU A 83 -5.14 10.15 -7.44
N LEU A 84 -6.03 10.63 -6.57
CA LEU A 84 -7.19 11.42 -6.98
C LEU A 84 -6.77 12.74 -7.62
N ASP A 85 -5.77 13.43 -7.06
CA ASP A 85 -5.20 14.66 -7.63
C ASP A 85 -4.71 14.41 -9.06
N ALA A 86 -3.95 13.33 -9.28
CA ALA A 86 -3.46 12.96 -10.62
C ALA A 86 -4.61 12.64 -11.62
N LEU A 87 -5.71 12.05 -11.15
CA LEU A 87 -6.89 11.79 -11.98
C LEU A 87 -7.68 13.08 -12.29
N TYR A 88 -7.80 13.98 -11.32
CA TYR A 88 -8.46 15.28 -11.51
C TYR A 88 -7.67 16.16 -12.47
N GLU A 89 -6.34 16.15 -12.39
CA GLU A 89 -5.46 16.82 -13.38
C GLU A 89 -5.65 16.26 -14.79
N ALA A 90 -5.97 14.97 -14.91
CA ALA A 90 -6.31 14.33 -16.19
C ALA A 90 -7.73 14.64 -16.69
N GLY A 91 -8.52 15.42 -15.93
CA GLY A 91 -9.87 15.84 -16.28
C GLY A 91 -10.98 14.90 -15.80
N ALA A 92 -10.68 13.92 -14.95
CA ALA A 92 -11.70 13.13 -14.27
C ALA A 92 -12.53 14.01 -13.33
N LYS A 93 -13.83 13.71 -13.19
CA LYS A 93 -14.69 14.36 -12.20
C LYS A 93 -15.00 13.40 -11.07
N PRO A 94 -15.22 13.88 -9.83
CA PRO A 94 -15.61 13.01 -8.71
C PRO A 94 -16.83 12.13 -9.01
N ALA A 95 -17.81 12.65 -9.76
CA ALA A 95 -19.02 11.91 -10.16
C ALA A 95 -18.77 10.74 -11.15
N ASP A 96 -17.56 10.67 -11.73
CA ASP A 96 -17.16 9.62 -12.65
C ASP A 96 -16.27 8.56 -11.98
N ILE A 97 -15.87 8.78 -10.73
CA ILE A 97 -14.99 7.90 -9.97
C ILE A 97 -15.79 7.04 -9.00
N THR A 98 -15.56 5.74 -9.03
CA THR A 98 -16.09 4.79 -8.04
C THR A 98 -14.94 4.12 -7.31
N LEU A 99 -14.98 4.15 -5.98
CA LEU A 99 -14.08 3.39 -5.11
C LEU A 99 -14.63 1.99 -4.89
N VAL A 100 -13.84 0.97 -5.22
CA VAL A 100 -14.19 -0.44 -5.04
C VAL A 100 -13.27 -1.06 -4.01
N PHE A 101 -13.82 -1.42 -2.84
CA PHE A 101 -13.07 -2.17 -1.83
C PHE A 101 -12.97 -3.65 -2.23
N ALA A 102 -11.75 -4.13 -2.47
CA ALA A 102 -11.46 -5.49 -2.87
C ALA A 102 -11.52 -6.47 -1.69
N LEU A 103 -12.74 -6.77 -1.23
CA LEU A 103 -12.96 -7.67 -0.08
C LEU A 103 -12.54 -9.11 -0.35
N GLY A 104 -12.57 -9.56 -1.61
CA GLY A 104 -12.41 -10.98 -1.93
C GLY A 104 -13.48 -11.82 -1.22
N SER A 105 -13.04 -12.78 -0.41
CA SER A 105 -13.92 -13.62 0.42
C SER A 105 -14.14 -13.09 1.85
N HIS A 106 -13.59 -11.92 2.19
CA HIS A 106 -13.75 -11.36 3.52
C HIS A 106 -15.15 -10.75 3.71
N ARG A 107 -15.54 -10.58 4.98
CA ARG A 107 -16.78 -9.90 5.34
C ARG A 107 -16.78 -8.45 4.86
N LYS A 108 -17.98 -7.86 4.75
CA LYS A 108 -18.12 -6.42 4.51
C LYS A 108 -17.52 -5.59 5.65
N HIS A 109 -17.02 -4.41 5.29
CA HIS A 109 -16.60 -3.40 6.24
C HIS A 109 -17.80 -2.87 7.03
N THR A 110 -17.50 -2.32 8.20
CA THR A 110 -18.43 -1.52 9.02
C THR A 110 -18.12 -0.04 8.81
N GLU A 111 -19.10 0.82 9.12
CA GLU A 111 -18.91 2.28 9.22
C GLU A 111 -18.15 2.67 10.49
#